data_AF-A0A951DQ82-F1
#
_entry.id   AF-A0A951DQ82-F1
#
_cell.length_a   1.000
_cell.length_b   1.000
_cell.length_c   1.000
_cell.angle_alpha   90.00
_cell.angle_beta   90.00
_cell.angle_gamma   90.00
#
_symmetry.space_group_name_H-M   'P 1'
#
loop_
_entity.id
_entity.type
_entity.pdbx_description
1 polymer ?
#
loop_
_entity_poly.entity_id
_entity_poly.type
_entity_poly.pdbx_seq_one_letter_code
_entity_poly.pdbx_strand_id
1 'polypeptide(L)'
;MAATTDLDPTARSTLAIVGAVALAFVPYTAMYRTSREQVRNWVRARSVSEGLKEDIYRFLAGGPPYGADRDMRQFVDRRDAILNAAGDLEKYDAEVTAEQSSQAEKRPTAPLNADEYVDKRVNQQITGYYEKQSRRNARRAGLFRQCVFSVGLLAAIFGVISSGTAGGFRWDVPQWIPQLGPWVAVLTTISAAVTAHMAAARYDELSVNYAATARQLTRLRDRFDSDPQRADQAVIEKFVDEVESAISSENETWRAAWTDEKT
;
A
#
# COMPACT_ATOMS: atom_id res chain seq x y z
N MET A 1 -12.66 55.56 3.81
CA MET A 1 -12.88 54.71 5.00
C MET A 1 -13.00 53.27 4.52
N ALA A 2 -11.93 52.49 4.61
CA ALA A 2 -11.96 51.05 4.34
C ALA A 2 -11.91 50.34 5.68
N ALA A 3 -12.91 49.51 5.96
CA ALA A 3 -13.02 48.75 7.20
C ALA A 3 -11.86 47.74 7.28
N THR A 4 -11.03 47.92 8.29
CA THR A 4 -9.95 47.01 8.68
C THR A 4 -10.55 45.76 9.31
N THR A 5 -10.47 44.61 8.62
CA THR A 5 -10.61 43.31 9.26
C THR A 5 -9.28 42.97 9.93
N ASP A 6 -9.05 43.53 11.12
CA ASP A 6 -8.01 43.02 12.03
C ASP A 6 -8.35 41.55 12.30
N LEU A 7 -7.43 40.65 11.95
CA LEU A 7 -7.52 39.29 12.45
C LEU A 7 -7.31 39.36 13.96
N ASP A 8 -8.36 39.00 14.70
CA ASP A 8 -8.39 38.97 16.16
C ASP A 8 -7.08 38.34 16.71
N PRO A 9 -6.41 38.94 17.72
CA PRO A 9 -5.24 38.36 18.38
C PRO A 9 -5.41 36.88 18.78
N THR A 10 -6.65 36.42 19.00
CA THR A 10 -6.97 34.99 19.15
C THR A 10 -6.63 34.17 17.91
N ALA A 11 -6.94 34.64 16.69
CA ALA A 11 -6.63 33.97 15.43
C ALA A 11 -5.13 33.81 15.19
N ARG A 12 -4.33 34.83 15.58
CA ARG A 12 -2.87 34.79 15.48
C ARG A 12 -2.25 33.77 16.44
N SER A 13 -2.69 33.75 17.69
CA SER A 13 -2.27 32.74 18.68
C SER A 13 -2.70 31.34 18.25
N THR A 14 -3.90 31.21 17.69
CA THR A 14 -4.41 29.92 17.19
C THR A 14 -3.53 29.36 16.07
N LEU A 15 -3.13 30.18 15.10
CA LEU A 15 -2.23 29.75 14.01
C LEU A 15 -0.84 29.32 14.51
N ALA A 16 -0.25 30.05 15.46
CA ALA A 16 1.05 29.71 16.04
C ALA A 16 0.98 28.39 16.83
N ILE A 17 -0.09 28.18 17.60
CA ILE A 17 -0.33 26.93 18.33
C ILE A 17 -0.55 25.77 17.36
N VAL A 18 -1.34 25.96 16.30
CA VAL A 18 -1.56 24.94 15.25
C VAL A 18 -0.24 24.56 14.57
N GLY A 19 0.62 25.55 14.25
CA GLY A 19 1.93 25.30 13.65
C GLY A 19 2.88 24.53 14.58
N ALA A 20 2.94 24.90 15.86
CA ALA A 20 3.75 24.22 16.86
C ALA A 20 3.25 22.79 17.13
N VAL A 21 1.93 22.60 17.20
CA VAL A 21 1.30 21.28 17.33
C VAL A 21 1.61 20.43 16.11
N ALA A 22 1.49 20.97 14.88
CA ALA A 22 1.82 20.24 13.66
C ALA A 22 3.30 19.80 13.61
N LEU A 23 4.24 20.70 13.98
CA LEU A 23 5.67 20.39 14.05
C LEU A 23 6.01 19.34 15.11
N ALA A 24 5.30 19.33 16.25
CA ALA A 24 5.47 18.31 17.28
C ALA A 24 4.83 16.96 16.88
N PHE A 25 3.72 16.99 16.14
CA PHE A 25 2.92 15.81 15.81
C PHE A 25 3.56 14.92 14.74
N VAL A 26 4.26 15.52 13.76
CA VAL A 26 4.92 14.78 12.66
C VAL A 26 6.02 13.82 13.17
N PRO A 27 7.04 14.24 13.93
CA PRO A 27 8.05 13.33 14.47
C PRO A 27 7.47 12.37 15.52
N TYR A 28 6.51 12.83 16.33
CA TYR A 28 5.85 11.97 17.32
C TYR A 28 5.09 10.79 16.66
N THR A 29 4.37 11.05 15.56
CA THR A 29 3.69 9.98 14.82
C THR A 29 4.65 9.09 14.04
N ALA A 30 5.75 9.63 13.52
CA ALA A 30 6.79 8.83 12.88
C ALA A 30 7.49 7.86 13.86
N MET A 31 7.69 8.27 15.12
CA MET A 31 8.28 7.39 16.16
C MET A 31 7.33 6.28 16.64
N TYR A 32 6.01 6.54 16.66
CA TYR A 32 5.05 5.62 17.28
C TYR A 32 4.35 4.64 16.33
N ARG A 33 4.41 4.84 15.01
CA ARG A 33 3.43 4.21 14.10
C ARG A 33 3.99 3.08 13.23
N THR A 34 4.56 2.07 13.88
CA THR A 34 5.00 0.75 13.36
C THR A 34 6.52 0.64 13.35
N SER A 35 7.08 -0.20 14.23
CA SER A 35 8.52 -0.49 14.18
C SER A 35 8.85 -1.15 12.84
N ARG A 36 10.03 -0.87 12.27
CA ARG A 36 10.48 -1.52 11.01
C ARG A 36 10.38 -3.05 11.10
N GLU A 37 10.58 -3.59 12.29
CA GLU A 37 10.40 -5.01 12.60
C GLU A 37 8.95 -5.48 12.42
N GLN A 38 7.95 -4.74 12.90
CA GLN A 38 6.54 -5.07 12.70
C GLN A 38 6.17 -5.06 11.21
N VAL A 39 6.65 -4.07 10.43
CA VAL A 39 6.44 -4.05 8.98
C VAL A 39 7.07 -5.27 8.32
N ARG A 40 8.32 -5.59 8.66
CA ARG A 40 9.03 -6.76 8.12
C ARG A 40 8.31 -8.06 8.45
N ASN A 41 7.88 -8.23 9.69
CA ASN A 41 7.16 -9.44 10.13
C ASN A 41 5.80 -9.55 9.44
N TRP A 42 5.08 -8.45 9.27
CA TRP A 42 3.84 -8.42 8.50
C TRP A 42 4.04 -8.79 7.03
N VAL A 43 5.07 -8.24 6.37
CA VAL A 43 5.41 -8.59 4.98
C VAL A 43 5.79 -10.06 4.86
N ARG A 44 6.56 -10.61 5.81
CA ARG A 44 6.90 -12.03 5.84
C ARG A 44 5.67 -12.92 6.06
N ALA A 45 4.82 -12.60 7.04
CA ALA A 45 3.57 -13.32 7.28
C ALA A 45 2.66 -13.32 6.05
N ARG A 46 2.55 -12.16 5.38
CA ARG A 46 1.83 -12.05 4.11
C ARG A 46 2.43 -12.97 3.03
N SER A 47 3.76 -12.97 2.88
CA SER A 47 4.44 -13.83 1.91
C SER A 47 4.20 -15.32 2.17
N VAL A 48 4.21 -15.74 3.43
CA VAL A 48 3.92 -17.12 3.84
C VAL A 48 2.47 -17.47 3.52
N SER A 49 1.53 -16.57 3.83
CA SER A 49 0.13 -16.77 3.49
C SER A 49 -0.10 -16.87 1.98
N GLU A 50 0.58 -16.07 1.16
CA GLU A 50 0.45 -16.17 -0.30
C GLU A 50 1.10 -17.45 -0.83
N GLY A 51 2.26 -17.86 -0.30
CA GLY A 51 2.88 -19.14 -0.66
C GLY A 51 1.98 -20.35 -0.35
N LEU A 52 1.32 -20.35 0.82
CA LEU A 52 0.34 -21.39 1.17
C LEU A 52 -0.89 -21.37 0.25
N LYS A 53 -1.39 -20.18 -0.12
CA LYS A 53 -2.52 -20.09 -1.06
C LYS A 53 -2.13 -20.61 -2.43
N GLU A 54 -0.98 -20.18 -2.96
CA GLU A 54 -0.43 -20.66 -4.21
C GLU A 54 -0.36 -22.19 -4.22
N ASP A 55 0.22 -22.79 -3.17
CA ASP A 55 0.38 -24.24 -3.09
C ASP A 55 -0.96 -24.98 -2.99
N ILE A 56 -1.91 -24.45 -2.22
CA ILE A 56 -3.29 -24.97 -2.15
C ILE A 56 -3.98 -24.90 -3.52
N TYR A 57 -3.92 -23.77 -4.21
CA TYR A 57 -4.61 -23.60 -5.48
C TYR A 57 -3.97 -24.41 -6.60
N ARG A 58 -2.64 -24.54 -6.64
CA ARG A 58 -1.93 -25.47 -7.53
C ARG A 58 -2.39 -26.91 -7.27
N PHE A 59 -2.45 -27.32 -6.01
CA PHE A 59 -2.92 -28.67 -5.64
C PHE A 59 -4.38 -28.91 -6.06
N LEU A 60 -5.28 -28.00 -5.73
CA LEU A 60 -6.71 -28.16 -6.01
C LEU A 60 -7.01 -28.13 -7.51
N ALA A 61 -6.32 -27.28 -8.28
CA ALA A 61 -6.49 -27.20 -9.74
C ALA A 61 -5.70 -28.30 -10.50
N GLY A 62 -4.85 -29.07 -9.82
CA GLY A 62 -3.98 -30.07 -10.45
C GLY A 62 -2.87 -29.44 -11.29
N GLY A 63 -2.40 -28.25 -10.90
CA GLY A 63 -1.26 -27.57 -11.53
C GLY A 63 0.08 -28.11 -11.03
N PRO A 64 1.20 -27.75 -11.69
CA PRO A 64 2.54 -28.14 -11.27
C PRO A 64 2.86 -27.67 -9.85
N PRO A 65 3.55 -28.48 -9.02
CA PRO A 65 4.18 -29.76 -9.37
C PRO A 65 3.26 -31.00 -9.26
N TYR A 66 1.97 -30.82 -8.97
CA TYR A 66 1.08 -31.90 -8.55
C TYR A 66 0.41 -32.67 -9.68
N GLY A 67 0.17 -32.02 -10.82
CA GLY A 67 -0.53 -32.63 -11.96
C GLY A 67 -1.94 -33.13 -11.63
N ALA A 68 -2.49 -33.95 -12.53
CA ALA A 68 -3.83 -34.51 -12.40
C ALA A 68 -4.01 -35.47 -11.20
N ASP A 69 -2.95 -36.14 -10.78
CA ASP A 69 -2.92 -37.13 -9.70
C ASP A 69 -2.97 -36.49 -8.31
N ARG A 70 -2.56 -35.22 -8.18
CA ARG A 70 -2.67 -34.44 -6.94
C ARG A 70 -2.07 -35.18 -5.74
N ASP A 71 -0.76 -35.48 -5.81
CA ASP A 71 -0.08 -36.19 -4.72
C ASP A 71 -0.17 -35.42 -3.39
N MET A 72 -1.01 -35.93 -2.48
CA MET A 72 -1.24 -35.36 -1.16
C MET A 72 0.03 -35.37 -0.30
N ARG A 73 0.93 -36.35 -0.48
CA ARG A 73 2.19 -36.39 0.30
C ARG A 73 3.07 -35.23 -0.08
N GLN A 74 3.26 -35.01 -1.38
CA GLN A 74 4.02 -33.87 -1.88
C GLN A 74 3.43 -32.54 -1.41
N PHE A 75 2.09 -32.41 -1.37
CA PHE A 75 1.43 -31.20 -0.86
C PHE A 75 1.71 -30.97 0.63
N VAL A 76 1.58 -32.02 1.45
CA VAL A 76 1.90 -31.96 2.88
C VAL A 76 3.35 -31.54 3.11
N ASP A 77 4.30 -32.15 2.38
CA ASP A 77 5.73 -31.84 2.51
C ASP A 77 6.04 -30.39 2.15
N ARG A 78 5.44 -29.87 1.08
CA ARG A 78 5.63 -28.47 0.64
C ARG A 78 4.99 -27.47 1.59
N ARG A 79 3.77 -27.74 2.05
CA ARG A 79 3.09 -26.95 3.08
C ARG A 79 3.97 -26.84 4.33
N ASP A 80 4.50 -27.97 4.81
CA ASP A 80 5.33 -28.00 6.01
C ASP A 80 6.64 -27.26 5.81
N ALA A 81 7.25 -27.34 4.63
CA ALA A 81 8.43 -26.54 4.29
C ALA A 81 8.14 -25.02 4.35
N ILE A 82 6.98 -24.57 3.83
CA ILE A 82 6.57 -23.16 3.86
C ILE A 82 6.34 -22.68 5.30
N LEU A 83 5.66 -23.49 6.13
CA LEU A 83 5.40 -23.16 7.53
C LEU A 83 6.69 -23.13 8.36
N ASN A 84 7.55 -24.14 8.20
CA ASN A 84 8.82 -24.23 8.92
C ASN A 84 9.76 -23.05 8.60
N ALA A 85 9.75 -22.54 7.36
CA ALA A 85 10.52 -21.35 6.98
C ALA A 85 10.06 -20.06 7.70
N ALA A 86 8.90 -20.11 8.37
CA ALA A 86 8.25 -19.00 9.06
C ALA A 86 8.04 -19.25 10.56
N GLY A 87 8.69 -20.28 11.14
CA GLY A 87 8.46 -20.68 12.53
C GLY A 87 8.71 -19.57 13.56
N ASP A 88 9.54 -18.57 13.25
CA ASP A 88 9.77 -17.42 14.13
C ASP A 88 8.56 -16.45 14.22
N LEU A 89 7.58 -16.60 13.31
CA LEU A 89 6.32 -15.86 13.33
C LEU A 89 5.23 -16.55 14.17
N GLU A 90 5.41 -17.81 14.60
CA GLU A 90 4.44 -18.57 15.42
C GLU A 90 4.11 -17.85 16.74
N LYS A 91 5.02 -17.03 17.26
CA LYS A 91 4.77 -16.19 18.43
C LYS A 91 3.54 -15.28 18.30
N TYR A 92 3.13 -14.97 17.07
CA TYR A 92 1.95 -14.15 16.77
C TYR A 92 0.65 -14.97 16.68
N ASP A 93 0.71 -16.31 16.63
CA ASP A 93 -0.50 -17.15 16.53
C ASP A 93 -1.39 -17.01 17.77
N ALA A 94 -0.79 -16.80 18.95
CA ALA A 94 -1.52 -16.57 20.19
C ALA A 94 -2.34 -15.25 20.18
N GLU A 95 -2.02 -14.32 19.27
CA GLU A 95 -2.73 -13.05 19.12
C GLU A 95 -3.93 -13.16 18.17
N VAL A 96 -4.05 -14.26 17.41
CA VAL A 96 -5.15 -14.47 16.46
C VAL A 96 -6.40 -14.91 17.21
N THR A 97 -7.45 -14.09 17.17
CA THR A 97 -8.72 -14.43 17.84
C THR A 97 -9.56 -15.42 17.03
N ALA A 98 -10.40 -16.20 17.72
CA ALA A 98 -11.35 -17.11 17.07
C ALA A 98 -12.27 -16.38 16.06
N GLU A 99 -12.60 -15.12 16.34
CA GLU A 99 -13.37 -14.26 15.44
C GLU A 99 -12.60 -13.93 14.15
N GLN A 100 -11.31 -13.60 14.24
CA GLN A 100 -10.46 -13.37 13.07
C GLN A 100 -10.31 -14.64 12.22
N SER A 101 -10.20 -15.80 12.86
CA SER A 101 -10.20 -17.11 12.17
C SER A 101 -11.54 -17.43 11.51
N SER A 102 -12.66 -17.04 12.14
CA SER A 102 -14.01 -17.26 11.57
C SER A 102 -14.36 -16.33 10.40
N GLN A 103 -13.70 -15.17 10.32
CA GLN A 103 -13.78 -14.25 9.18
C GLN A 103 -12.83 -14.65 8.04
N ALA A 104 -11.96 -15.65 8.24
CA ALA A 104 -11.17 -16.19 7.17
C ALA A 104 -12.09 -16.73 6.08
N GLU A 105 -11.89 -16.24 4.86
CA GLU A 105 -12.66 -16.64 3.69
C GLU A 105 -12.70 -18.18 3.58
N LYS A 106 -13.90 -18.75 3.37
CA LYS A 106 -14.07 -20.20 3.22
C LYS A 106 -13.25 -20.67 2.03
N ARG A 107 -12.09 -21.25 2.32
CA ARG A 107 -11.18 -21.74 1.28
C ARG A 107 -11.80 -22.96 0.62
N PRO A 108 -11.66 -23.10 -0.71
CA PRO A 108 -12.08 -24.33 -1.38
C PRO A 108 -11.31 -25.51 -0.78
N THR A 109 -12.02 -26.60 -0.52
CA THR A 109 -11.46 -27.86 0.02
C THR A 109 -11.58 -29.02 -0.97
N ALA A 110 -12.35 -28.82 -2.04
CA ALA A 110 -12.55 -29.81 -3.09
C ALA A 110 -11.67 -29.48 -4.31
N PRO A 111 -11.26 -30.52 -5.06
CA PRO A 111 -10.71 -30.35 -6.41
C PRO A 111 -11.46 -29.30 -7.22
N LEU A 112 -10.71 -28.42 -7.88
CA LEU A 112 -11.26 -27.38 -8.73
C LEU A 112 -11.10 -27.81 -10.18
N ASN A 113 -12.15 -27.61 -10.98
CA ASN A 113 -11.99 -27.57 -12.43
C ASN A 113 -11.45 -26.20 -12.88
N ALA A 114 -11.12 -26.06 -14.16
CA ALA A 114 -10.54 -24.84 -14.70
C ALA A 114 -11.45 -23.60 -14.52
N ASP A 115 -12.76 -23.73 -14.73
CA ASP A 115 -13.70 -22.62 -14.58
C ASP A 115 -13.86 -22.20 -13.12
N GLU A 116 -13.94 -23.15 -12.20
CA GLU A 116 -13.98 -22.88 -10.77
C GLU A 116 -12.67 -22.24 -10.28
N TYR A 117 -11.54 -22.64 -10.84
CA TYR A 117 -10.26 -21.99 -10.57
C TYR A 117 -10.26 -20.54 -11.08
N VAL A 118 -10.69 -20.30 -12.32
CA VAL A 118 -10.83 -18.95 -12.88
C VAL A 118 -11.72 -18.09 -11.99
N ASP A 119 -12.87 -18.59 -11.56
CA ASP A 119 -13.81 -17.83 -10.74
C ASP A 119 -13.26 -17.58 -9.32
N LYS A 120 -12.92 -18.65 -8.60
CA LYS A 120 -12.53 -18.60 -7.17
C LYS A 120 -11.12 -18.08 -6.93
N ARG A 121 -10.25 -18.05 -7.94
CA ARG A 121 -8.86 -17.58 -7.81
C ARG A 121 -8.60 -16.36 -8.67
N VAL A 122 -8.74 -16.50 -9.99
CA VAL A 122 -8.28 -15.48 -10.94
C VAL A 122 -9.15 -14.22 -10.89
N ASN A 123 -10.46 -14.38 -11.07
CA ASN A 123 -11.41 -13.27 -11.08
C ASN A 123 -11.49 -12.58 -9.71
N GLN A 124 -11.43 -13.36 -8.63
CA GLN A 124 -11.36 -12.83 -7.27
C GLN A 124 -10.09 -11.98 -7.06
N GLN A 125 -8.93 -12.42 -7.56
CA GLN A 125 -7.69 -11.64 -7.48
C GLN A 125 -7.76 -10.37 -8.32
N ILE A 126 -8.24 -10.45 -9.57
CA ILE A 126 -8.38 -9.30 -10.47
C ILE A 126 -9.29 -8.23 -9.82
N THR A 127 -10.55 -8.59 -9.57
CA THR A 127 -11.61 -7.64 -9.21
C THR A 127 -11.64 -7.34 -7.71
N GLY A 128 -11.49 -8.38 -6.89
CA GLY A 128 -11.60 -8.31 -5.43
C GLY A 128 -10.37 -7.70 -4.77
N TYR A 129 -9.18 -7.91 -5.36
CA TYR A 129 -7.92 -7.45 -4.81
C TYR A 129 -7.23 -6.39 -5.67
N TYR A 130 -6.61 -6.76 -6.80
CA TYR A 130 -5.65 -5.91 -7.51
C TYR A 130 -6.26 -4.62 -8.04
N GLU A 131 -7.42 -4.68 -8.70
CA GLU A 131 -8.10 -3.47 -9.17
C GLU A 131 -8.54 -2.56 -8.02
N LYS A 132 -9.09 -3.16 -6.95
CA LYS A 132 -9.53 -2.42 -5.77
C LYS A 132 -8.36 -1.72 -5.11
N GLN A 133 -7.21 -2.40 -5.00
CA GLN A 133 -5.99 -1.82 -4.48
C GLN A 133 -5.45 -0.71 -5.37
N SER A 134 -5.41 -0.92 -6.69
CA SER A 134 -5.00 0.12 -7.63
C SER A 134 -5.84 1.39 -7.47
N ARG A 135 -7.17 1.28 -7.51
CA ARG A 135 -8.08 2.42 -7.29
C ARG A 135 -7.89 3.11 -5.95
N ARG A 136 -7.66 2.34 -4.87
CA ARG A 136 -7.43 2.88 -3.53
C ARG A 136 -6.12 3.68 -3.47
N ASN A 137 -5.06 3.16 -4.06
CA ASN A 137 -3.76 3.83 -4.10
C ASN A 137 -3.80 5.08 -5.00
N ALA A 138 -4.43 5.02 -6.18
CA ALA A 138 -4.65 6.19 -7.03
C ALA A 138 -5.39 7.32 -6.31
N ARG A 139 -6.45 7.00 -5.56
CA ARG A 139 -7.19 7.99 -4.75
C ARG A 139 -6.29 8.63 -3.69
N ARG A 140 -5.49 7.83 -2.97
CA ARG A 140 -4.55 8.33 -1.96
C ARG A 140 -3.49 9.24 -2.59
N ALA A 141 -2.90 8.85 -3.71
CA ALA A 141 -1.95 9.68 -4.42
C ALA A 141 -2.57 11.03 -4.86
N GLY A 142 -3.82 11.00 -5.34
CA GLY A 142 -4.60 12.21 -5.65
C GLY A 142 -4.77 13.14 -4.44
N LEU A 143 -5.11 12.59 -3.28
CA LEU A 143 -5.25 13.37 -2.04
C LEU A 143 -3.91 14.02 -1.62
N PHE A 144 -2.80 13.28 -1.65
CA PHE A 144 -1.49 13.86 -1.31
C PHE A 144 -1.05 14.93 -2.31
N ARG A 145 -1.31 14.74 -3.61
CA ARG A 145 -1.05 15.78 -4.62
C ARG A 145 -1.87 17.04 -4.38
N GLN A 146 -3.15 16.90 -3.99
CA GLN A 146 -3.98 18.04 -3.60
C GLN A 146 -3.41 18.75 -2.37
N CYS A 147 -2.96 18.02 -1.34
CA CYS A 147 -2.29 18.62 -0.19
C CYS A 147 -1.03 19.41 -0.59
N VAL A 148 -0.17 18.85 -1.43
CA VAL A 148 1.03 19.54 -1.93
C VAL A 148 0.66 20.84 -2.65
N PHE A 149 -0.33 20.78 -3.54
CA PHE A 149 -0.81 21.96 -4.27
C PHE A 149 -1.35 23.04 -3.32
N SER A 150 -2.22 22.66 -2.36
CA SER A 150 -2.79 23.59 -1.39
C SER A 150 -1.72 24.24 -0.51
N VAL A 151 -0.74 23.45 -0.05
CA VAL A 151 0.39 23.94 0.76
C VAL A 151 1.25 24.91 -0.06
N GLY A 152 1.56 24.57 -1.31
CA GLY A 152 2.30 25.46 -2.21
C GLY A 152 1.56 26.78 -2.50
N LEU A 153 0.25 26.73 -2.69
CA LEU A 153 -0.58 27.91 -2.90
C LEU A 153 -0.60 28.82 -1.66
N LEU A 154 -0.78 28.25 -0.46
CA LEU A 154 -0.71 29.00 0.79
C LEU A 154 0.66 29.64 0.98
N ALA A 155 1.74 28.91 0.68
CA ALA A 155 3.11 29.43 0.77
C ALA A 155 3.32 30.62 -0.17
N ALA A 156 2.81 30.55 -1.40
CA ALA A 156 2.88 31.66 -2.36
C ALA A 156 2.10 32.89 -1.86
N ILE A 157 0.90 32.70 -1.31
CA ILE A 157 0.09 33.79 -0.72
C ILE A 157 0.85 34.45 0.45
N PHE A 158 1.41 33.65 1.37
CA PHE A 158 2.22 34.18 2.47
C PHE A 158 3.49 34.90 1.97
N GLY A 159 4.14 34.39 0.93
CA GLY A 159 5.28 35.05 0.29
C GLY A 159 4.93 36.45 -0.22
N VAL A 160 3.81 36.59 -0.95
CA VAL A 160 3.33 37.90 -1.44
C VAL A 160 3.04 38.86 -0.27
N ILE A 161 2.33 38.40 0.77
CA ILE A 161 2.01 39.23 1.95
C ILE A 161 3.29 39.66 2.68
N SER A 162 4.28 38.79 2.80
CA SER A 162 5.55 39.08 3.48
C SER A 162 6.48 40.02 2.71
N SER A 163 6.36 40.08 1.37
CA SER A 163 7.21 40.91 0.49
C SER A 163 6.95 42.42 0.59
N GLY A 164 5.96 42.85 1.37
CA GLY A 164 5.65 44.27 1.59
C GLY A 164 5.07 45.00 0.37
N THR A 165 4.73 44.28 -0.71
CA THR A 165 4.16 44.87 -1.94
C THR A 165 2.65 45.13 -1.84
N ALA A 166 1.97 44.51 -0.87
CA ALA A 166 0.63 44.94 -0.45
C ALA A 166 0.80 46.05 0.60
N GLY A 167 0.50 47.29 0.21
CA GLY A 167 0.91 48.50 0.92
C GLY A 167 0.66 48.52 2.44
N GLY A 168 1.66 49.04 3.17
CA GLY A 168 1.46 49.76 4.44
C GLY A 168 1.60 48.97 5.75
N PHE A 169 1.83 47.66 5.75
CA PHE A 169 1.88 46.89 7.00
C PHE A 169 3.32 46.81 7.56
N ARG A 170 3.72 47.76 8.41
CA ARG A 170 4.96 47.70 9.19
C ARG A 170 4.68 47.10 10.57
N TRP A 171 5.16 45.88 10.79
CA TRP A 171 5.07 45.15 12.07
C TRP A 171 6.07 45.72 13.09
N ASP A 172 5.59 46.24 14.23
CA ASP A 172 6.43 46.47 15.42
C ASP A 172 6.54 45.16 16.21
N VAL A 173 7.57 44.37 15.91
CA VAL A 173 7.97 43.18 16.69
C VAL A 173 9.31 43.49 17.36
N PRO A 174 9.53 43.10 18.64
CA PRO A 174 10.82 43.29 19.31
C PRO A 174 11.97 42.71 18.47
N GLN A 175 13.03 43.50 18.28
CA GLN A 175 13.95 43.39 17.13
C GLN A 175 14.78 42.10 17.01
N TRP A 176 14.67 41.18 17.97
CA TRP A 176 15.42 39.91 18.03
C TRP A 176 14.56 38.66 17.77
N ILE A 177 13.22 38.75 17.79
CA ILE A 177 12.29 37.63 17.50
C ILE A 177 11.88 37.49 16.01
N PRO A 178 11.76 38.54 15.18
CA PRO A 178 11.07 38.44 13.89
C PRO A 178 11.88 37.82 12.74
N GLN A 179 13.15 37.45 12.95
CA GLN A 179 13.98 36.92 11.86
C GLN A 179 13.83 35.42 11.63
N LEU A 180 13.22 34.65 12.54
CA LEU A 180 13.14 33.19 12.43
C LEU A 180 11.70 32.66 12.31
N GLY A 181 10.71 33.32 12.91
CA GLY A 181 9.31 32.87 12.92
C GLY A 181 8.71 32.62 11.52
N PRO A 182 8.84 33.56 10.56
CA PRO A 182 8.38 33.34 9.19
C PRO A 182 9.11 32.18 8.49
N TRP A 183 10.41 32.02 8.72
CA TRP A 183 11.21 30.95 8.11
C TRP A 183 10.88 29.57 8.66
N VAL A 184 10.51 29.44 9.94
CA VAL A 184 10.05 28.16 10.51
C VAL A 184 8.78 27.68 9.81
N ALA A 185 7.81 28.56 9.55
CA ALA A 185 6.59 28.19 8.83
C ALA A 185 6.89 27.77 7.37
N VAL A 186 7.80 28.48 6.70
CA VAL A 186 8.26 28.14 5.34
C VAL A 186 8.96 26.78 5.32
N LEU A 187 9.90 26.53 6.24
CA LEU A 187 10.64 25.26 6.30
C LEU A 187 9.72 24.07 6.65
N THR A 188 8.73 24.29 7.53
CA THR A 188 7.70 23.29 7.86
C THR A 188 6.87 22.95 6.64
N THR A 189 6.44 23.98 5.89
CA THR A 189 5.66 23.86 4.66
C THR A 189 6.44 23.09 3.59
N ILE A 190 7.71 23.43 3.38
CA ILE A 190 8.59 22.72 2.44
C ILE A 190 8.75 21.26 2.86
N SER A 191 9.04 21.00 4.13
CA SER A 191 9.21 19.63 4.65
C SER A 191 7.95 18.80 4.49
N ALA A 192 6.78 19.39 4.78
CA ALA A 192 5.48 18.74 4.60
C ALA A 192 5.16 18.50 3.13
N ALA A 193 5.47 19.45 2.24
CA ALA A 193 5.28 19.30 0.80
C ALA A 193 6.16 18.19 0.22
N VAL A 194 7.44 18.13 0.60
CA VAL A 194 8.36 17.05 0.21
C VAL A 194 7.84 15.70 0.69
N THR A 195 7.45 15.60 1.97
CA THR A 195 6.92 14.36 2.54
C THR A 195 5.64 13.91 1.83
N ALA A 196 4.72 14.83 1.57
CA ALA A 196 3.48 14.54 0.85
C ALA A 196 3.75 14.16 -0.61
N HIS A 197 4.74 14.76 -1.26
CA HIS A 197 5.16 14.38 -2.60
C HIS A 197 5.74 12.96 -2.65
N MET A 198 6.63 12.61 -1.71
CA MET A 198 7.17 11.24 -1.60
C MET A 198 6.06 10.22 -1.35
N ALA A 199 5.10 10.54 -0.47
CA ALA A 199 3.93 9.70 -0.24
C ALA A 199 3.08 9.53 -1.50
N ALA A 200 2.84 10.62 -2.25
CA ALA A 200 2.10 10.57 -3.50
C ALA A 200 2.79 9.69 -4.55
N ALA A 201 4.10 9.89 -4.76
CA ALA A 201 4.90 9.11 -5.70
C ALA A 201 4.85 7.61 -5.39
N ARG A 202 4.98 7.25 -4.11
CA ARG A 202 4.83 5.88 -3.64
C ARG A 202 3.45 5.30 -3.98
N TYR A 203 2.37 6.02 -3.68
CA TYR A 203 1.03 5.51 -3.97
C TYR A 203 0.74 5.40 -5.47
N ASP A 204 1.32 6.26 -6.29
CA ASP A 204 1.24 6.16 -7.76
C ASP A 204 1.94 4.89 -8.26
N GLU A 205 3.16 4.63 -7.80
CA GLU A 205 3.90 3.40 -8.15
C GLU A 205 3.10 2.15 -7.78
N LEU A 206 2.58 2.08 -6.55
CA LEU A 206 1.74 0.98 -6.11
C LEU A 206 0.47 0.83 -6.96
N SER A 207 -0.14 1.94 -7.36
CA SER A 207 -1.32 1.94 -8.22
C SER A 207 -1.01 1.34 -9.60
N VAL A 208 0.14 1.71 -10.18
CA VAL A 208 0.59 1.22 -11.49
C VAL A 208 0.92 -0.26 -11.44
N ASN A 209 1.65 -0.71 -10.43
CA ASN A 209 2.04 -2.13 -10.29
C ASN A 209 0.79 -3.02 -10.17
N TYR A 210 -0.13 -2.69 -9.25
CA TYR A 210 -1.37 -3.45 -9.11
C TYR A 210 -2.24 -3.44 -10.37
N ALA A 211 -2.29 -2.33 -11.10
CA ALA A 211 -3.02 -2.28 -12.37
C ALA A 211 -2.34 -3.13 -13.45
N ALA A 212 -1.01 -3.19 -13.46
CA ALA A 212 -0.24 -4.01 -14.39
C ALA A 212 -0.47 -5.51 -14.11
N THR A 213 -0.41 -5.93 -12.86
CA THR A 213 -0.71 -7.32 -12.45
C THR A 213 -2.15 -7.69 -12.79
N ALA A 214 -3.13 -6.83 -12.50
CA ALA A 214 -4.53 -7.06 -12.89
C ALA A 214 -4.67 -7.29 -14.40
N ARG A 215 -4.06 -6.42 -15.23
CA ARG A 215 -4.07 -6.57 -16.69
C ARG A 215 -3.34 -7.82 -17.16
N GLN A 216 -2.26 -8.22 -16.50
CA GLN A 216 -1.56 -9.47 -16.82
C GLN A 216 -2.47 -10.67 -16.56
N LEU A 217 -3.11 -10.74 -15.40
CA LEU A 217 -4.05 -11.81 -15.05
C LEU A 217 -5.26 -11.84 -15.98
N THR A 218 -5.81 -10.67 -16.34
CA THR A 218 -6.87 -10.56 -17.34
C THR A 218 -6.43 -11.13 -18.69
N ARG A 219 -5.24 -10.79 -19.17
CA ARG A 219 -4.72 -11.33 -20.44
C ARG A 219 -4.50 -12.84 -20.39
N LEU A 220 -4.01 -13.38 -19.28
CA LEU A 220 -3.84 -14.83 -19.11
C LEU A 220 -5.19 -15.54 -19.16
N ARG A 221 -6.18 -15.03 -18.41
CA ARG A 221 -7.54 -15.54 -18.42
C ARG A 221 -8.16 -15.48 -19.82
N ASP A 222 -8.13 -14.31 -20.47
CA ASP A 222 -8.74 -14.12 -21.78
C ASP A 222 -8.09 -15.03 -22.84
N ARG A 223 -6.77 -15.25 -22.75
CA ARG A 223 -6.06 -16.22 -23.61
C ARG A 223 -6.55 -17.64 -23.34
N PHE A 224 -6.63 -18.06 -22.09
CA PHE A 224 -7.12 -19.39 -21.71
C PHE A 224 -8.58 -19.61 -22.16
N ASP A 225 -9.45 -18.62 -21.98
CA ASP A 225 -10.85 -18.68 -22.39
C ASP A 225 -11.01 -18.78 -23.91
N SER A 226 -10.08 -18.18 -24.67
CA SER A 226 -10.06 -18.26 -26.13
C SER A 226 -9.41 -19.53 -26.69
N ASP A 227 -8.76 -20.35 -25.85
CA ASP A 227 -8.04 -21.54 -26.30
C ASP A 227 -9.01 -22.69 -26.63
N PRO A 228 -9.05 -23.20 -27.88
CA PRO A 228 -9.90 -24.34 -28.24
C PRO A 228 -9.57 -25.61 -27.46
N GLN A 229 -8.36 -25.72 -26.91
CA GLN A 229 -7.86 -26.85 -26.13
C GLN A 229 -7.92 -26.60 -24.62
N ARG A 230 -8.70 -25.62 -24.15
CA ARG A 230 -8.85 -25.31 -22.70
C ARG A 230 -9.30 -26.48 -21.81
N ALA A 231 -9.85 -27.54 -22.39
CA ALA A 231 -10.23 -28.75 -21.67
C ALA A 231 -9.06 -29.75 -21.50
N ASP A 232 -7.94 -29.55 -22.21
CA ASP A 232 -6.75 -30.36 -22.07
C ASP A 232 -6.05 -30.06 -20.74
N GLN A 233 -5.73 -31.11 -20.01
CA GLN A 233 -5.05 -31.03 -18.72
C GLN A 233 -3.70 -30.30 -18.82
N ALA A 234 -2.94 -30.50 -19.91
CA ALA A 234 -1.65 -29.83 -20.10
C ALA A 234 -1.81 -28.30 -20.26
N VAL A 235 -2.91 -27.86 -20.88
CA VAL A 235 -3.24 -26.43 -21.04
C VAL A 235 -3.67 -25.85 -19.70
N ILE A 236 -4.46 -26.58 -18.90
CA ILE A 236 -4.87 -26.18 -17.55
C ILE A 236 -3.65 -26.05 -16.63
N GLU A 237 -2.76 -27.04 -16.62
CA GLU A 237 -1.54 -27.04 -15.82
C GLU A 237 -0.66 -25.83 -16.12
N LYS A 238 -0.43 -25.57 -17.42
CA LYS A 238 0.34 -24.41 -17.87
C LYS A 238 -0.34 -23.09 -17.46
N PHE A 239 -1.66 -23.00 -17.62
CA PHE A 239 -2.40 -21.80 -17.24
C PHE A 239 -2.32 -21.51 -15.73
N VAL A 240 -2.51 -22.54 -14.89
CA VAL A 240 -2.38 -22.42 -13.43
C VAL A 240 -0.96 -22.00 -13.06
N ASP A 241 0.06 -22.59 -13.68
CA ASP A 241 1.46 -22.22 -13.43
C ASP A 241 1.76 -20.76 -13.82
N GLU A 242 1.30 -20.30 -14.98
CA GLU A 242 1.47 -18.92 -15.44
C GLU A 242 0.77 -17.91 -14.50
N VAL A 243 -0.44 -18.23 -14.04
CA VAL A 243 -1.21 -17.37 -13.12
C VAL A 243 -0.54 -17.31 -11.75
N GLU A 244 -0.23 -18.46 -11.14
CA GLU A 244 0.33 -18.48 -9.80
C GLU A 244 1.75 -17.89 -9.79
N SER A 245 2.55 -18.14 -10.83
CA SER A 245 3.86 -17.49 -10.98
C SER A 245 3.73 -15.97 -11.13
N ALA A 246 2.73 -15.47 -11.86
CA ALA A 246 2.47 -14.03 -11.96
C ALA A 246 2.12 -13.42 -10.59
N ILE A 247 1.29 -14.10 -9.79
CA ILE A 247 0.93 -13.65 -8.43
C ILE A 247 2.15 -13.71 -7.49
N SER A 248 2.94 -14.78 -7.56
CA SER A 248 4.11 -14.99 -6.71
C SER A 248 5.20 -13.93 -6.99
N SER A 249 5.48 -13.66 -8.27
CA SER A 249 6.48 -12.65 -8.68
C SER A 249 6.15 -11.22 -8.20
N GLU A 250 4.87 -10.82 -8.22
CA GLU A 250 4.43 -9.55 -7.67
C GLU A 250 4.65 -9.52 -6.15
N ASN A 251 4.32 -10.62 -5.45
CA ASN A 251 4.52 -10.72 -4.01
C ASN A 251 6.02 -10.68 -3.62
N GLU A 252 6.90 -11.31 -4.41
CA GLU A 252 8.35 -11.22 -4.23
C GLU A 252 8.89 -9.81 -4.45
N THR A 253 8.41 -9.13 -5.50
CA THR A 253 8.74 -7.73 -5.78
C THR A 253 8.35 -6.83 -4.60
N TRP A 254 7.14 -7.03 -4.07
CA TRP A 254 6.70 -6.39 -2.83
C TRP A 254 7.60 -6.74 -1.65
N ARG A 255 7.98 -8.01 -1.48
CA ARG A 255 8.85 -8.39 -0.37
C ARG A 255 10.20 -7.69 -0.46
N ALA A 256 10.81 -7.66 -1.65
CA ALA A 256 12.08 -6.99 -1.90
C ALA A 256 12.00 -5.49 -1.60
N ALA A 257 10.98 -4.80 -2.11
CA ALA A 257 10.79 -3.37 -1.90
C ALA A 257 10.68 -2.96 -0.42
N TRP A 258 10.26 -3.87 0.45
CA TRP A 258 10.10 -3.61 1.89
C TRP A 258 11.17 -4.25 2.77
N THR A 259 12.08 -5.05 2.19
CA THR A 259 13.19 -5.70 2.91
C THR A 259 14.57 -5.20 2.48
N ASP A 260 14.72 -4.65 1.28
CA ASP A 260 16.01 -4.21 0.70
C ASP A 260 16.30 -2.72 0.89
N GLU A 261 15.64 -2.05 1.84
CA GLU A 261 16.13 -0.76 2.36
C GLU A 261 17.33 -1.02 3.28
N LYS A 262 18.44 -1.45 2.66
CA LYS A 262 19.74 -1.62 3.29
C LYS A 262 20.28 -0.25 3.70
N THR A 263 20.57 -0.15 5.00
CA THR A 263 21.56 0.72 5.67
C THR A 263 21.41 2.22 5.48
#